data_AF-A0A8J4Y542-F1
#
_entry.id   AF-A0A8J4Y542-F1
#
_cell.length_a   1.000
_cell.length_b   1.000
_cell.length_c   1.000
_cell.angle_alpha   90.00
_cell.angle_beta   90.00
_cell.angle_gamma   90.00
#
_symmetry.space_group_name_H-M   'P 1'
#
loop_
_entity.id
_entity.type
_entity.pdbx_description
1 polymer ?
#
loop_
_entity_poly.entity_id
_entity_poly.type
_entity_poly.pdbx_seq_one_letter_code
_entity_poly.pdbx_strand_id
1 'polypeptide(L)'
;MHITSAVLLITITLIHPQGQSLSRSIGEKLNELSGAISRAVNNVERSGVQQPAHTVAGRLEQAQRWLNNPSMDDKGLGQQAIGLIVEEGKKVASGLTGPAQSGILALCEEVDSLSQQLSEMCRRGQGETPQAQAVARALSSKLKELKDKIQTACGGQSCGGLCGHHNAPQTVH
;
A
#
# COMPACT_ATOMS: atom_id res chain seq x y z
N MET A 1 6.70 48.05 -40.02
CA MET A 1 5.69 47.03 -40.40
C MET A 1 6.23 45.58 -40.38
N HIS A 2 7.38 45.28 -39.76
CA HIS A 2 7.96 43.92 -39.77
C HIS A 2 7.64 43.06 -38.53
N ILE A 3 7.16 43.66 -37.43
CA ILE A 3 6.88 42.93 -36.17
C ILE A 3 5.54 42.20 -36.22
N THR A 4 4.55 42.72 -36.95
CA THR A 4 3.23 42.09 -37.12
C THR A 4 3.26 40.82 -37.97
N SER A 5 4.23 40.69 -38.88
CA SER A 5 4.39 39.50 -39.72
C SER A 5 4.98 38.29 -38.97
N ALA A 6 5.89 38.54 -38.02
CA ALA A 6 6.49 37.48 -37.20
C ALA A 6 5.49 36.86 -36.21
N VAL A 7 4.62 37.67 -35.60
CA VAL A 7 3.56 37.16 -34.70
C VAL A 7 2.51 36.34 -35.48
N LEU A 8 2.21 36.73 -36.72
CA LEU A 8 1.29 35.99 -37.58
C LEU A 8 1.84 34.60 -37.96
N LEU A 9 3.15 34.47 -38.21
CA LEU A 9 3.78 33.18 -38.51
C LEU A 9 3.87 32.24 -37.29
N ILE A 10 4.01 32.81 -36.08
CA ILE A 10 3.96 32.03 -34.83
C ILE A 10 2.56 31.47 -34.57
N THR A 11 1.50 32.25 -34.87
CA THR A 11 0.11 31.78 -34.72
C THR A 11 -0.30 30.77 -35.79
N ILE A 12 0.19 30.89 -37.03
CA ILE A 12 -0.15 29.95 -38.13
C ILE A 12 0.51 28.57 -37.94
N THR A 13 1.65 28.50 -37.24
CA THR A 13 2.31 27.21 -36.94
C THR A 13 1.55 26.37 -35.90
N LEU A 14 0.66 26.97 -35.10
CA LEU A 14 -0.19 26.27 -34.13
C LEU A 14 -1.39 25.52 -34.75
N ILE A 15 -1.61 25.61 -36.06
CA ILE A 15 -2.73 24.96 -36.78
C ILE A 15 -2.18 23.99 -37.85
N HIS A 16 -1.10 23.27 -37.55
CA HIS A 16 -0.60 22.23 -38.45
C HIS A 16 -1.51 20.98 -38.38
N PRO A 17 -2.10 20.52 -39.50
CA PRO A 17 -3.04 19.39 -39.53
C PRO A 17 -2.41 18.06 -39.07
N GLN A 18 -1.08 17.96 -39.13
CA GLN A 18 -0.32 16.80 -38.66
C GLN A 18 -0.33 16.66 -37.12
N GLY A 19 -0.50 17.75 -36.37
CA GLY A 19 -0.66 17.71 -34.92
C GLY A 19 -2.06 17.24 -34.49
N GLN A 20 -3.09 17.52 -35.30
CA GLN A 20 -4.47 17.12 -35.00
C GLN A 20 -4.71 15.62 -35.23
N SER A 21 -4.13 15.03 -36.29
CA SER A 21 -4.23 13.59 -36.54
C SER A 21 -3.47 12.78 -35.49
N LEU A 22 -2.29 13.26 -35.06
CA LEU A 22 -1.54 12.66 -33.97
C LEU A 22 -2.31 12.76 -32.64
N SER A 23 -2.89 13.92 -32.33
CA SER A 23 -3.69 14.11 -31.11
C SER A 23 -4.94 13.23 -31.09
N ARG A 24 -5.61 13.04 -32.23
CA ARG A 24 -6.75 12.10 -32.35
C ARG A 24 -6.31 10.66 -32.16
N SER A 25 -5.24 10.25 -32.84
CA SER A 25 -4.74 8.88 -32.73
C SER A 25 -4.26 8.55 -31.32
N ILE A 26 -3.62 9.50 -30.62
CA ILE A 26 -3.29 9.37 -29.19
C ILE A 26 -4.56 9.26 -28.35
N GLY A 27 -5.59 10.07 -28.62
CA GLY A 27 -6.88 9.99 -27.93
C GLY A 27 -7.58 8.64 -28.14
N GLU A 28 -7.56 8.10 -29.35
CA GLU A 28 -8.10 6.79 -29.69
C GLU A 28 -7.33 5.67 -28.98
N LYS A 29 -5.99 5.72 -28.99
CA LYS A 29 -5.14 4.73 -28.31
C LYS A 29 -5.30 4.77 -26.79
N LEU A 30 -5.45 5.96 -26.21
CA LEU A 30 -5.74 6.11 -24.78
C LEU A 30 -7.13 5.58 -24.43
N ASN A 31 -8.13 5.77 -25.30
CA ASN A 31 -9.47 5.24 -25.08
C ASN A 31 -9.52 3.70 -25.23
N GLU A 32 -8.80 3.14 -26.21
CA GLU A 32 -8.63 1.69 -26.36
C GLU A 32 -7.93 1.06 -25.14
N LEU A 33 -6.85 1.69 -24.67
CA LEU A 33 -6.10 1.26 -23.49
C LEU A 33 -6.95 1.39 -22.22
N SER A 34 -7.66 2.50 -22.04
CA SER A 34 -8.58 2.72 -20.92
C SER A 34 -9.71 1.70 -20.89
N GLY A 35 -10.27 1.36 -22.07
CA GLY A 35 -11.25 0.29 -22.21
C GLY A 35 -10.67 -1.09 -21.91
N ALA A 36 -9.42 -1.37 -22.30
CA ALA A 36 -8.73 -2.61 -21.95
C ALA A 36 -8.44 -2.72 -20.45
N ILE A 37 -8.00 -1.63 -19.80
CA ILE A 37 -7.80 -1.56 -18.34
C ILE A 37 -9.13 -1.77 -17.62
N SER A 38 -10.20 -1.08 -18.03
CA SER A 38 -11.53 -1.21 -17.42
C SER A 38 -12.10 -2.61 -17.56
N ARG A 39 -11.88 -3.27 -18.71
CA ARG A 39 -12.25 -4.67 -18.91
C ARG A 39 -11.40 -5.61 -18.08
N ALA A 40 -10.09 -5.38 -17.96
CA ALA A 40 -9.21 -6.18 -17.11
C ALA A 40 -9.60 -6.05 -15.63
N VAL A 41 -9.88 -4.84 -15.14
CA VAL A 41 -10.36 -4.58 -13.77
C VAL A 41 -11.71 -5.26 -13.52
N ASN A 42 -12.70 -5.09 -14.42
CA ASN A 42 -14.00 -5.76 -14.29
C ASN A 42 -13.89 -7.29 -14.39
N ASN A 43 -12.97 -7.81 -15.20
CA ASN A 43 -12.76 -9.24 -15.33
C ASN A 43 -12.10 -9.81 -14.06
N VAL A 44 -11.21 -9.07 -13.41
CA VAL A 44 -10.65 -9.41 -12.09
C VAL A 44 -11.76 -9.45 -11.03
N GLU A 45 -12.71 -8.51 -11.03
CA GLU A 45 -13.85 -8.50 -10.09
C GLU A 45 -14.82 -9.68 -10.31
N ARG A 46 -15.03 -10.14 -11.55
CA ARG A 46 -15.91 -11.29 -11.84
C ARG A 46 -15.26 -12.66 -11.70
N SER A 47 -13.94 -12.75 -11.59
CA SER A 47 -13.21 -14.02 -11.59
C SER A 47 -13.27 -14.79 -10.25
N GLY A 48 -13.95 -14.27 -9.23
CA GLY A 48 -13.92 -14.86 -7.89
C GLY A 48 -12.54 -14.82 -7.23
N VAL A 49 -11.61 -14.03 -7.79
CA VAL A 49 -10.32 -13.70 -7.16
C VAL A 49 -10.64 -12.74 -6.03
N GLN A 50 -10.70 -13.24 -4.80
CA GLN A 50 -10.92 -12.43 -3.61
C GLN A 50 -9.81 -11.38 -3.54
N GLN A 51 -10.12 -10.13 -3.84
CA GLN A 51 -9.16 -9.04 -3.67
C GLN A 51 -8.81 -8.92 -2.18
N PRO A 52 -7.56 -8.59 -1.82
CA PRO A 52 -7.27 -8.16 -0.46
C PRO A 52 -8.18 -7.01 -0.07
N ALA A 53 -8.81 -7.07 1.10
CA ALA A 53 -9.82 -6.09 1.48
C ALA A 53 -9.25 -4.67 1.49
N HIS A 54 -10.11 -3.68 1.26
CA HIS A 54 -9.70 -2.27 1.21
C HIS A 54 -9.52 -1.65 2.61
N THR A 55 -9.94 -2.34 3.67
CA THR A 55 -9.75 -1.91 5.06
C THR A 55 -8.71 -2.76 5.78
N VAL A 56 -7.95 -2.16 6.69
CA VAL A 56 -6.99 -2.88 7.55
C VAL A 56 -7.68 -4.02 8.32
N ALA A 57 -8.94 -3.82 8.74
CA ALA A 57 -9.74 -4.85 9.40
C ALA A 57 -10.05 -6.05 8.47
N GLY A 58 -10.50 -5.81 7.24
CA GLY A 58 -10.79 -6.88 6.29
C GLY A 58 -9.53 -7.64 5.85
N ARG A 59 -8.39 -6.95 5.70
CA ARG A 59 -7.09 -7.59 5.41
C ARG A 59 -6.66 -8.49 6.56
N LEU A 60 -6.88 -8.04 7.80
CA LEU A 60 -6.59 -8.83 8.99
C LEU A 60 -7.47 -10.08 9.07
N GLU A 61 -8.75 -9.99 8.71
CA GLU A 61 -9.64 -11.17 8.66
C GLU A 61 -9.22 -12.18 7.60
N GLN A 62 -8.81 -11.72 6.41
CA GLN A 62 -8.28 -12.59 5.36
C GLN A 62 -6.96 -13.24 5.78
N ALA A 63 -6.04 -12.47 6.36
CA ALA A 63 -4.81 -13.00 6.92
C ALA A 63 -5.11 -14.02 8.03
N GLN A 64 -6.03 -13.73 8.94
CA GLN A 64 -6.40 -14.63 10.04
C GLN A 64 -7.02 -15.94 9.52
N ARG A 65 -7.81 -15.88 8.45
CA ARG A 65 -8.40 -17.07 7.83
C ARG A 65 -7.33 -18.00 7.26
N TRP A 66 -6.33 -17.42 6.60
CA TRP A 66 -5.16 -18.16 6.14
C TRP A 66 -4.32 -18.70 7.31
N LEU A 67 -4.09 -17.92 8.36
CA LEU A 67 -3.33 -18.37 9.55
C LEU A 67 -4.03 -19.48 10.33
N ASN A 68 -5.37 -19.54 10.28
CA ASN A 68 -6.13 -20.63 10.88
C ASN A 68 -6.07 -21.93 10.06
N ASN A 69 -5.82 -21.83 8.75
CA ASN A 69 -5.68 -22.98 7.85
C ASN A 69 -4.53 -22.74 6.86
N PRO A 70 -3.26 -22.78 7.32
CA PRO A 70 -2.10 -22.46 6.48
C PRO A 70 -1.88 -23.48 5.35
N SER A 71 -2.50 -24.67 5.43
CA SER A 71 -2.55 -25.67 4.36
C SER A 71 -3.53 -25.36 3.23
N MET A 72 -4.46 -24.42 3.42
CA MET A 72 -5.37 -23.99 2.37
C MET A 72 -4.61 -23.15 1.35
N ASP A 73 -4.57 -23.63 0.10
CA ASP A 73 -4.04 -22.87 -1.03
C ASP A 73 -5.02 -21.75 -1.39
N ASP A 74 -4.91 -20.62 -0.69
CA ASP A 74 -5.64 -19.40 -0.97
C ASP A 74 -5.04 -18.64 -2.18
N LYS A 75 -4.30 -19.32 -3.08
CA LYS A 75 -3.58 -18.71 -4.22
C LYS A 75 -2.68 -17.52 -3.85
N GLY A 76 -2.16 -17.51 -2.62
CA GLY A 76 -1.34 -16.42 -2.09
C GLY A 76 -2.11 -15.21 -1.53
N LEU A 77 -3.45 -15.25 -1.46
CA LEU A 77 -4.26 -14.14 -0.97
C LEU A 77 -3.98 -13.77 0.49
N GLY A 78 -3.79 -14.77 1.37
CA GLY A 78 -3.42 -14.53 2.76
C GLY A 78 -2.07 -13.80 2.88
N GLN A 79 -1.08 -14.21 2.09
CA GLN A 79 0.23 -13.58 2.04
C GLN A 79 0.17 -12.16 1.47
N GLN A 80 -0.63 -11.94 0.41
CA GLN A 80 -0.88 -10.61 -0.14
C GLN A 80 -1.56 -9.69 0.87
N ALA A 81 -2.54 -10.19 1.62
CA ALA A 81 -3.21 -9.42 2.67
C ALA A 81 -2.23 -9.00 3.78
N ILE A 82 -1.31 -9.89 4.19
CA ILE A 82 -0.27 -9.57 5.17
C ILE A 82 0.68 -8.50 4.63
N GLY A 83 1.15 -8.63 3.38
CA GLY A 83 2.01 -7.64 2.74
C GLY A 83 1.38 -6.25 2.73
N LEU A 84 0.09 -6.17 2.40
CA LEU A 84 -0.65 -4.91 2.38
C LEU A 84 -0.88 -4.30 3.77
N ILE A 85 -0.89 -5.10 4.85
CA ILE A 85 -0.94 -4.57 6.22
C ILE A 85 0.43 -3.98 6.60
N VAL A 86 1.52 -4.66 6.23
CA VAL A 86 2.89 -4.19 6.44
C VAL A 86 3.15 -2.89 5.69
N GLU A 87 2.68 -2.76 4.44
CA GLU A 87 2.80 -1.53 3.66
C GLU A 87 2.07 -0.35 4.31
N GLU A 88 0.84 -0.57 4.81
CA GLU A 88 0.12 0.46 5.56
C GLU A 88 0.84 0.82 6.87
N GLY A 89 1.41 -0.16 7.57
CA GLY A 89 2.25 0.08 8.74
C GLY A 89 3.47 0.95 8.44
N LYS A 90 4.18 0.65 7.36
CA LYS A 90 5.33 1.47 6.89
C LYS A 90 4.88 2.88 6.51
N LYS A 91 3.73 3.03 5.83
CA LYS A 91 3.16 4.34 5.47
C LYS A 91 2.83 5.19 6.69
N VAL A 92 2.23 4.59 7.72
CA VAL A 92 1.96 5.29 8.99
C VAL A 92 3.27 5.63 9.72
N ALA A 93 4.23 4.71 9.75
CA ALA A 93 5.54 4.95 10.37
C ALA A 93 6.28 6.12 9.71
N SER A 94 6.15 6.31 8.39
CA SER A 94 6.73 7.47 7.67
C SER A 94 6.18 8.82 8.15
N GLY A 95 4.99 8.85 8.77
CA GLY A 95 4.39 10.05 9.37
C GLY A 95 4.67 10.20 10.86
N LEU A 96 5.43 9.30 11.48
CA LEU A 96 5.82 9.33 12.89
C LEU A 96 7.33 9.59 13.02
N THR A 97 7.76 10.01 14.21
CA THR A 97 9.18 10.19 14.52
C THR A 97 9.54 9.55 15.86
N GLY A 98 10.81 9.19 16.01
CA GLY A 98 11.36 8.67 17.26
C GLY A 98 10.94 7.22 17.57
N PRO A 99 10.75 6.85 18.85
CA PRO A 99 10.56 5.46 19.26
C PRO A 99 9.25 4.84 18.73
N ALA A 100 8.23 5.65 18.46
CA ALA A 100 6.97 5.17 17.88
C ALA A 100 7.14 4.68 16.43
N GLN A 101 7.88 5.44 15.60
CA GLN A 101 8.23 5.04 14.24
C GLN A 101 9.04 3.75 14.24
N SER A 102 10.10 3.70 15.05
CA SER A 102 11.00 2.53 15.11
C SER A 102 10.26 1.27 15.59
N GLY A 103 9.33 1.42 16.54
CA GLY A 103 8.50 0.30 17.01
C GLY A 103 7.57 -0.27 15.94
N ILE A 104 6.92 0.59 15.13
CA ILE A 104 6.05 0.12 14.04
C ILE A 104 6.89 -0.56 12.94
N LEU A 105 8.04 0.01 12.58
CA LEU A 105 8.94 -0.59 11.58
C LEU A 105 9.45 -1.96 12.04
N ALA A 106 9.87 -2.09 13.30
CA ALA A 106 10.31 -3.37 13.86
C ALA A 106 9.18 -4.41 13.82
N LEU A 107 7.95 -4.04 14.19
CA LEU A 107 6.79 -4.93 14.09
C LEU A 107 6.50 -5.35 12.65
N CYS A 108 6.62 -4.42 11.69
CA CYS A 108 6.50 -4.72 10.26
C CYS A 108 7.54 -5.75 9.79
N GLU A 109 8.79 -5.63 10.23
CA GLU A 109 9.87 -6.58 9.90
C GLU A 109 9.63 -7.96 10.54
N GLU A 110 9.19 -8.00 11.80
CA GLU A 110 8.83 -9.26 12.47
C GLU A 110 7.67 -9.98 11.75
N VAL A 111 6.63 -9.24 11.36
CA VAL A 111 5.49 -9.78 10.61
C VAL A 111 5.94 -10.33 9.25
N ASP A 112 6.78 -9.59 8.52
CA ASP A 112 7.30 -10.03 7.22
C ASP A 112 8.14 -11.32 7.36
N SER A 113 9.06 -11.35 8.34
CA SER A 113 9.91 -12.52 8.60
C SER A 113 9.09 -13.76 8.96
N LEU A 114 8.07 -13.63 9.82
CA LEU A 114 7.22 -14.76 10.20
C LEU A 114 6.34 -15.22 9.02
N SER A 115 5.85 -14.29 8.21
CA SER A 115 5.07 -14.57 6.99
C SER A 115 5.89 -15.36 5.97
N GLN A 116 7.13 -14.95 5.72
CA GLN A 116 8.05 -15.67 4.84
C GLN A 116 8.39 -17.07 5.38
N GLN A 117 8.65 -17.19 6.69
CA GLN A 117 8.92 -18.47 7.33
C GLN A 117 7.73 -19.44 7.20
N LEU A 118 6.50 -18.95 7.42
CA LEU A 118 5.29 -19.75 7.24
C LEU A 118 5.06 -20.16 5.79
N SER A 119 5.26 -19.23 4.85
CA SER A 119 5.13 -19.48 3.41
C SER A 119 6.10 -20.57 2.94
N GLU A 120 7.35 -20.52 3.38
CA GLU A 120 8.34 -21.54 3.05
C GLU A 120 7.99 -22.91 3.65
N MET A 121 7.45 -22.96 4.88
CA MET A 121 6.94 -24.21 5.47
C MET A 121 5.75 -24.76 4.68
N CYS A 122 4.80 -23.92 4.27
CA CYS A 122 3.68 -24.34 3.42
C CYS A 122 4.14 -24.86 2.06
N ARG A 123 5.10 -24.18 1.42
CA ARG A 123 5.69 -24.60 0.13
C ARG A 123 6.38 -25.96 0.22
N ARG A 124 6.94 -26.30 1.37
CA ARG A 124 7.54 -27.62 1.68
C ARG A 124 6.50 -28.69 2.06
N GLY A 125 5.21 -28.36 2.05
CA GLY A 125 4.14 -29.26 2.51
C GLY A 125 4.08 -29.42 4.04
N GLN A 126 4.75 -28.55 4.80
CA GLN A 126 4.81 -28.58 6.26
C GLN A 126 3.80 -27.63 6.92
N GLY A 127 2.81 -27.13 6.18
CA GLY A 127 1.83 -26.16 6.68
C GLY A 127 0.97 -26.68 7.85
N GLU A 128 0.76 -27.99 7.94
CA GLU A 128 -0.04 -28.62 9.02
C GLU A 128 0.80 -29.01 10.24
N THR A 129 2.12 -28.78 10.22
CA THR A 129 2.98 -29.14 11.34
C THR A 129 2.68 -28.27 12.57
N PRO A 130 2.90 -28.79 13.80
CA PRO A 130 2.76 -27.99 15.01
C PRO A 130 3.68 -26.76 15.02
N GLN A 131 4.81 -26.85 14.31
CA GLN A 131 5.73 -25.73 14.12
C GLN A 131 5.12 -24.63 13.22
N ALA A 132 4.52 -25.00 12.08
CA ALA A 132 3.81 -24.05 11.23
C ALA A 132 2.62 -23.41 11.95
N GLN A 133 1.87 -24.17 12.74
CA GLN A 133 0.81 -23.63 13.57
C GLN A 133 1.32 -22.66 14.65
N ALA A 134 2.48 -22.92 15.26
CA ALA A 134 3.10 -22.01 16.22
C ALA A 134 3.51 -20.68 15.56
N VAL A 135 4.11 -20.73 14.37
CA VAL A 135 4.46 -19.53 13.58
C VAL A 135 3.21 -18.78 13.16
N ALA A 136 2.16 -19.46 12.72
CA ALA A 136 0.90 -18.83 12.35
C ALA A 136 0.24 -18.09 13.54
N ARG A 137 0.30 -18.67 14.75
CA ARG A 137 -0.18 -18.01 15.98
C ARG A 137 0.65 -16.78 16.35
N ALA A 138 1.99 -16.90 16.27
CA ALA A 138 2.89 -15.78 16.53
C ALA A 138 2.62 -14.62 15.54
N LEU A 139 2.48 -14.95 14.25
CA LEU A 139 2.16 -14.00 13.19
C LEU A 139 0.80 -13.33 13.41
N SER A 140 -0.23 -14.10 13.81
CA SER A 140 -1.54 -13.56 14.18
C SER A 140 -1.46 -12.55 15.32
N SER A 141 -0.67 -12.85 16.36
CA SER A 141 -0.46 -11.93 17.49
C SER A 141 0.21 -10.64 17.04
N LYS A 142 1.28 -10.74 16.24
CA LYS A 142 2.03 -9.59 15.74
C LYS A 142 1.24 -8.73 14.77
N LEU A 143 0.40 -9.33 13.92
CA LEU A 143 -0.51 -8.61 13.04
C LEU A 143 -1.56 -7.81 13.81
N LYS A 144 -2.11 -8.37 14.89
CA LYS A 144 -3.05 -7.65 15.77
C LYS A 144 -2.37 -6.46 16.44
N GLU A 145 -1.15 -6.63 16.93
CA GLU A 145 -0.35 -5.56 17.53
C GLU A 145 -0.04 -4.46 16.51
N LEU A 146 0.41 -4.82 15.31
CA LEU A 146 0.67 -3.86 14.23
C LEU A 146 -0.59 -3.07 13.86
N LYS A 147 -1.74 -3.75 13.75
CA LYS A 147 -3.04 -3.10 13.48
C LYS A 147 -3.44 -2.12 14.59
N ASP A 148 -3.25 -2.49 15.86
CA ASP A 148 -3.52 -1.61 17.00
C ASP A 148 -2.64 -0.35 16.94
N LYS A 149 -1.33 -0.51 16.72
CA LYS A 149 -0.39 0.62 16.56
C LYS A 149 -0.76 1.54 15.40
N ILE A 150 -1.14 0.98 14.25
CA ILE A 150 -1.60 1.74 13.08
C ILE A 150 -2.85 2.56 13.43
N GLN A 151 -3.81 1.96 14.14
CA GLN A 151 -5.05 2.65 14.54
C GLN A 151 -4.80 3.73 15.60
N THR A 152 -3.96 3.47 16.60
CA THR A 152 -3.60 4.46 17.61
C THR A 152 -2.84 5.64 16.99
N ALA A 153 -1.90 5.38 16.07
CA ALA A 153 -1.15 6.43 15.39
C ALA A 153 -2.05 7.31 14.51
N CYS A 154 -2.96 6.69 13.75
CA CYS A 154 -3.93 7.41 12.92
C CYS A 154 -4.95 8.20 13.76
N GLY A 155 -5.35 7.70 14.94
CA GLY A 155 -6.26 8.39 15.86
C GLY A 155 -5.58 9.49 16.69
N GLY A 156 -4.28 9.36 16.98
CA GLY A 156 -3.51 10.31 17.80
C GLY A 156 -2.99 11.54 17.04
N GLN A 157 -2.92 11.48 15.71
CA GLN A 157 -2.46 12.60 14.87
C GLN A 157 -3.38 13.83 14.90
N SER A 158 -4.60 13.73 15.45
CA SER A 158 -5.48 14.89 15.63
C SER A 158 -5.11 15.79 16.82
N CYS A 159 -4.18 15.41 17.70
CA CYS A 159 -3.91 16.21 18.92
C CYS A 159 -2.43 16.52 19.21
N GLY A 160 -1.48 16.12 18.36
CA GLY A 160 -0.04 16.28 18.63
C GLY A 160 0.61 17.60 18.19
N GLY A 161 -0.18 18.62 17.84
CA GLY A 161 0.33 19.87 17.25
C GLY A 161 0.49 21.06 18.20
N LEU A 162 0.44 20.89 19.52
CA LEU A 162 0.59 22.00 20.47
C LEU A 162 1.14 21.49 21.80
N CYS A 163 2.44 21.23 21.89
CA CYS A 163 3.19 21.32 23.16
C CYS A 163 4.64 21.64 22.81
N GLY A 164 4.93 22.93 22.80
CA GLY A 164 6.25 23.45 22.51
C GLY A 164 7.28 23.00 23.53
N HIS A 165 8.49 22.76 23.04
CA HIS A 165 9.71 22.94 23.80
C HIS A 165 10.68 23.67 22.90
N HIS A 166 10.49 24.99 22.78
CA HIS A 166 11.54 25.87 22.33
C HIS A 166 12.54 26.07 23.47
N ASN A 167 13.79 26.12 23.05
CA ASN A 167 15.03 26.08 23.77
C ASN A 167 15.22 27.26 24.77
N ALA A 168 15.96 26.96 25.85
CA ALA A 168 16.65 27.80 26.86
C ALA A 168 17.20 29.18 26.36
N PRO A 169 17.67 30.15 27.21
CA PRO A 169 18.43 29.95 28.45
C PRO A 169 18.29 30.96 29.62
N GLN A 170 18.77 30.50 30.78
CA GLN A 170 19.47 31.18 31.89
C GLN A 170 19.50 32.73 31.92
N THR A 171 19.12 33.35 33.05
CA THR A 171 19.90 34.44 33.69
C THR A 171 19.37 34.80 35.09
N VAL A 172 20.22 34.55 36.08
CA VAL A 172 20.52 35.30 37.32
C VAL A 172 19.78 36.63 37.60
N HIS A 173 19.12 36.74 38.76
CA HIS A 173 19.54 37.58 39.91
C HIS A 173 18.69 37.27 41.15
#